data_AF-R5WEX1-F1
#
_entry.id   AF-R5WEX1-F1
#
_cell.length_a   1.000
_cell.length_b   1.000
_cell.length_c   1.000
_cell.angle_alpha   90.00
_cell.angle_beta   90.00
_cell.angle_gamma   90.00
#
_symmetry.space_group_name_H-M   'P 1'
#
loop_
_entity.id
_entity.type
_entity.pdbx_description
1 polymer ?
#
loop_
_entity_poly.entity_id
_entity_poly.type
_entity_poly.pdbx_seq_one_letter_code
_entity_poly.pdbx_strand_id
1 'polypeptide(L)' 'MIHEMNGRNDRVVTSQLAKKYGITRTVIVNALRKLVSAGLIQTRSAGVKGTQIEILNDIVYTEFDNKL' A
#
# COMPACT_ATOMS: atom_id res chain seq x y z
N MET A 1 -3.97 5.00 -1.64
CA MET A 1 -2.84 4.04 -1.75
C MET A 1 -3.26 2.77 -2.47
N ILE A 2 -4.21 1.97 -1.95
CA ILE A 2 -4.74 0.79 -2.66
C ILE A 2 -5.32 1.20 -4.03
N HIS A 3 -6.10 2.27 -4.09
CA HIS A 3 -6.66 2.86 -5.31
C HIS A 3 -5.62 3.41 -6.31
N GLU A 4 -4.37 3.59 -5.88
CA GLU A 4 -3.29 4.03 -6.77
C GLU A 4 -2.57 2.84 -7.42
N MET A 5 -2.95 1.61 -7.06
CA MET A 5 -2.39 0.39 -7.64
C MET A 5 -3.18 0.02 -8.90
N ASN A 6 -2.47 -0.21 -10.01
CA ASN A 6 -3.07 -0.57 -11.29
C ASN A 6 -3.37 -2.09 -11.44
N GLY A 7 -3.34 -2.84 -10.33
CA GLY A 7 -3.62 -4.27 -10.31
C GLY A 7 -3.29 -4.93 -8.97
N ARG A 8 -3.46 -6.26 -8.90
CA ARG A 8 -3.16 -7.05 -7.68
C ARG A 8 -1.69 -7.03 -7.29
N ASN A 9 -0.78 -6.78 -8.22
CA ASN A 9 0.65 -6.72 -7.95
C ASN A 9 1.22 -5.46 -8.59
N ASP A 10 1.58 -4.48 -7.76
CA ASP A 10 2.07 -3.20 -8.23
C ASP A 10 3.20 -2.67 -7.33
N ARG A 11 4.02 -1.79 -7.89
CA ARG A 11 5.15 -1.20 -7.18
C ARG A 11 4.79 0.19 -6.69
N VAL A 12 4.90 0.37 -5.38
CA VAL A 12 4.57 1.62 -4.73
C VAL A 12 5.83 2.27 -4.14
N VAL A 13 6.00 3.56 -4.41
CA VAL A 13 7.09 4.36 -3.83
C VAL A 13 6.54 5.20 -2.68
N THR A 14 6.81 4.76 -1.44
CA THR A 14 6.28 5.40 -0.22
C THR A 14 6.69 6.87 -0.08
N SER A 15 7.87 7.25 -0.61
CA SER A 15 8.33 8.63 -0.62
C SER A 15 7.49 9.55 -1.49
N GLN A 16 7.00 9.05 -2.63
CA GLN A 16 6.14 9.82 -3.54
C GLN A 16 4.75 10.00 -2.94
N LEU A 17 4.19 8.95 -2.33
CA LEU A 17 2.91 9.03 -1.62
C LEU A 17 2.97 9.99 -0.43
N ALA A 18 4.04 9.95 0.36
CA ALA A 18 4.23 10.89 1.47
C ALA A 18 4.18 12.34 0.98
N LYS A 19 4.84 12.63 -0.14
CA LYS A 19 4.82 13.96 -0.76
C LYS A 19 3.44 14.33 -1.33
N LYS A 20 2.77 13.39 -2.01
CA LYS A 20 1.46 13.60 -2.64
C LYS A 20 0.38 13.91 -1.62
N TYR A 21 0.36 13.17 -0.51
CA TYR A 21 -0.69 13.26 0.51
C TYR A 21 -0.30 14.13 1.72
N GLY A 22 0.91 14.71 1.74
CA GLY A 22 1.36 15.58 2.83
C GLY A 22 1.53 14.86 4.18
N ILE A 23 1.83 13.56 4.17
CA ILE A 23 1.99 12.74 5.39
C ILE A 23 3.41 12.18 5.51
N THR A 24 3.79 11.76 6.70
CA THR A 24 5.12 11.15 6.92
C THR A 24 5.17 9.73 6.35
N ARG A 25 6.36 9.32 5.88
CA ARG A 25 6.59 7.94 5.39
C ARG A 25 6.28 6.90 6.47
N THR A 26 6.51 7.23 7.73
CA THR A 26 6.24 6.33 8.88
C THR A 26 4.77 5.95 8.98
N VAL A 27 3.84 6.89 8.73
CA VAL A 27 2.39 6.60 8.72
C VAL A 27 2.07 5.58 7.63
N ILE A 28 2.60 5.77 6.42
CA ILE A 28 2.40 4.87 5.28
C ILE A 28 2.96 3.47 5.58
N VAL A 29 4.19 3.40 6.09
CA VAL A 29 4.84 2.13 6.44
C VAL A 29 4.07 1.40 7.53
N ASN A 30 3.58 2.10 8.55
CA ASN A 30 2.79 1.50 9.61
C ASN A 30 1.44 0.99 9.12
N ALA A 31 0.78 1.72 8.20
CA ALA A 31 -0.45 1.24 7.57
C ALA A 31 -0.21 -0.04 6.77
N LEU A 32 0.83 -0.08 5.94
CA LEU A 32 1.21 -1.29 5.19
C LEU A 32 1.51 -2.48 6.12
N ARG A 33 2.26 -2.26 7.21
CA ARG A 33 2.54 -3.32 8.19
C ARG A 33 1.28 -3.91 8.82
N LYS A 34 0.27 -3.09 9.12
CA LYS A 34 -1.01 -3.57 9.65
C LYS A 34 -1.74 -4.46 8.64
N LEU A 35 -1.76 -4.06 7.36
CA LEU A 35 -2.37 -4.87 6.29
C LEU A 35 -1.63 -6.20 6.07
N VAL A 36 -0.29 -6.19 6.14
CA VAL A 36 0.52 -7.42 6.08
C VAL A 36 0.23 -8.31 7.28
N SER A 37 0.17 -7.74 8.49
CA SER A 37 -0.14 -8.49 9.71
C SER A 37 -1.55 -9.09 9.70
N ALA A 38 -2.49 -8.45 9.00
CA ALA A 38 -3.85 -8.95 8.81
C ALA A 38 -3.97 -9.98 7.67
N GLY A 39 -2.88 -10.30 6.97
CA GLY A 39 -2.89 -11.25 5.84
C GLY A 39 -3.57 -10.71 4.58
N LEU A 40 -3.76 -9.40 4.48
CA LEU A 40 -4.47 -8.76 3.37
C LEU A 40 -3.55 -8.48 2.18
N ILE A 41 -2.29 -8.15 2.46
CA ILE A 41 -1.27 -7.86 1.45
C ILE A 41 0.06 -8.52 1.80
N GLN A 42 0.93 -8.68 0.82
CA GLN A 42 2.34 -8.99 1.00
C GLN A 42 3.20 -7.85 0.45
N THR A 43 4.34 -7.60 1.09
CA THR A 43 5.28 -6.55 0.66
C THR A 43 6.66 -7.13 0.41
N ARG A 44 7.29 -6.74 -0.70
CA ARG A 44 8.69 -7.04 -1.00
C ARG A 44 9.46 -5.73 -1.23
N SER A 45 10.54 -5.53 -0.48
CA SER A 45 11.40 -4.36 -0.68
C SER A 45 12.19 -4.48 -1.99
N ALA A 46 12.20 -3.44 -2.80
CA ALA A 46 13.06 -3.29 -3.97
C ALA A 46 14.12 -2.19 -3.75
N GLY A 47 14.39 -1.83 -2.49
CA GLY A 47 15.31 -0.75 -2.12
C GLY A 47 14.81 0.63 -2.57
N VAL A 48 15.69 1.42 -3.20
CA VAL A 48 15.37 2.79 -3.68
C VAL A 48 14.27 2.82 -4.74
N LYS A 49 14.03 1.70 -5.41
CA LYS A 49 12.98 1.54 -6.41
C LYS A 49 11.58 1.53 -5.79
N GLY A 50 11.46 1.29 -4.48
CA GLY A 50 10.19 1.27 -3.75
C GLY A 50 9.89 -0.10 -3.16
N THR A 51 8.61 -0.32 -2.87
CA THR A 51 8.09 -1.56 -2.28
C THR A 51 7.07 -2.14 -3.24
N GLN A 52 7.27 -3.39 -3.63
CA GLN A 52 6.27 -4.12 -4.38
C GLN A 52 5.22 -4.65 -3.41
N ILE A 53 3.96 -4.43 -3.75
CA ILE A 53 2.81 -4.82 -2.93
C ILE A 53 1.98 -5.79 -3.76
N GLU A 54 1.68 -6.92 -3.16
CA GLU A 54 0.78 -7.93 -3.69
C GLU A 54 -0.46 -8.03 -2.81
N ILE A 55 -1.64 -7.95 -3.41
CA ILE A 55 -2.92 -8.08 -2.72
C ILE A 55 -3.27 -9.57 -2.65
N LEU A 56 -3.39 -10.09 -1.43
CA LEU A 56 -3.68 -11.50 -1.16
C LEU A 56 -5.18 -11.76 -1.05
N ASN A 57 -5.96 -10.74 -0.68
CA ASN A 57 -7.40 -10.87 -0.49
C ASN A 57 -8.14 -9.67 -1.10
N ASP A 58 -9.11 -9.94 -1.96
CA ASP A 58 -9.90 -8.92 -2.67
C ASP A 58 -10.83 -8.12 -1.73
N ILE A 59 -11.05 -8.57 -0.49
CA ILE A 59 -11.75 -7.81 0.55
C ILE A 59 -11.15 -6.41 0.72
N VAL A 60 -9.86 -6.24 0.43
CA VAL A 60 -9.17 -4.95 0.46
C VAL A 60 -9.76 -3.95 -0.54
N TYR A 61 -10.24 -4.41 -1.70
CA TYR A 61 -10.93 -3.50 -2.61
C TYR A 61 -12.30 -3.12 -2.07
N THR A 62 -13.03 -4.05 -1.45
CA THR A 62 -14.38 -3.77 -0.94
C THR A 62 -14.36 -2.85 0.28
N GLU A 63 -13.52 -3.12 1.27
CA GLU A 63 -13.48 -2.38 2.54
C GLU A 63 -12.95 -0.95 2.38
N PHE A 64 -12.02 -0.77 1.43
CA PHE A 64 -11.38 0.53 1.22
C PHE A 64 -12.05 1.35 0.10
N ASP A 65 -12.97 0.80 -0.69
CA ASP A 65 -13.76 1.53 -1.72
C ASP A 65 -14.93 2.35 -1.12
N ASN A 66 -14.90 2.58 0.19
CA ASN A 66 -15.77 3.55 0.82
C ASN A 66 -15.35 4.97 0.44
N LYS A 67 -15.94 5.48 -0.65
CA LYS A 67 -16.09 6.91 -0.93
C LYS A 67 -16.91 7.55 0.19
N LEU A 68 -16.24 8.01 1.24
CA LEU A 68 -16.74 9.10 2.07
C LEU A 68 -16.67 10.41 1.27
#